data_AF-A0A7C8I649-F1
#
_entry.id   AF-A0A7C8I649-F1
#
_cell.length_a   1.000
_cell.length_b   1.000
_cell.length_c   1.000
_cell.angle_alpha   90.00
_cell.angle_beta   90.00
_cell.angle_gamma   90.00
#
_symmetry.space_group_name_H-M   'P 1'
#
loop_
_entity.id
_entity.type
_entity.pdbx_description
1 polymer ?
#
loop_
_entity_poly.entity_id
_entity_poly.type
_entity_poly.pdbx_seq_one_letter_code
_entity_poly.pdbx_strand_id
1 'polypeptide(L)'
;MKGAGFGSGEAAYGALSLFLVIAVNKDKTEDFVDKMLIELRQQYLRIKMLKDVYPTTQMQEYTGVLYRLGIKFLHETVRYCSMGVLRRLRYIMTWPPSIGVENKVSEIKDAIREVEREMRALDGKRLNKIERVQSSMDHEQKASKATLEELSAIFHAQQIRTDNDRLDSLRRLLHVELEDIEIDPENYDTRLEDTFSRLRRLPPLDVDAQVQSQPVFAEWKQAKVSSIILLHGATVAPKQTSYSWLSPAATRMVRESRDGGGITGHNSAFAYHLCHISDTHAIPQNEISPSVVISGIIYQILKSDYGKQILRNEQHYTALQRKLETFDRLISKPTAHSQKLIGLLAQVFVNARIQKVLIVVDRIDRVRGGISRVLDLLASLVESTTSTVKIFLTARSRKFDVSDLRDWLDSGRLVRLAIDQDN
;
A
#
# COMPACT_ATOMS: atom_id res chain seq x y z
N MET A 1 -41.02 -44.27 92.17
CA MET A 1 -42.07 -45.26 91.77
C MET A 1 -41.56 -45.94 90.51
N LYS A 2 -41.02 -47.16 90.62
CA LYS A 2 -41.76 -48.43 90.57
C LYS A 2 -42.47 -48.63 89.22
N GLY A 3 -41.87 -49.50 88.41
CA GLY A 3 -42.59 -50.70 87.98
C GLY A 3 -43.10 -50.72 86.55
N ALA A 4 -42.20 -51.00 85.60
CA ALA A 4 -42.47 -51.99 84.55
C ALA A 4 -41.17 -52.71 84.19
N GLY A 5 -41.04 -53.96 84.67
CA GLY A 5 -40.28 -55.05 84.06
C GLY A 5 -38.79 -54.87 83.75
N PHE A 6 -37.93 -55.28 84.69
CA PHE A 6 -36.59 -55.82 84.40
C PHE A 6 -36.69 -56.91 83.32
N GLY A 7 -35.92 -56.78 82.23
CA GLY A 7 -35.73 -57.80 81.19
C GLY A 7 -36.39 -57.49 79.83
N SER A 8 -37.59 -56.93 79.77
CA SER A 8 -38.30 -56.74 78.48
C SER A 8 -38.08 -55.36 77.84
N GLY A 9 -37.87 -54.30 78.63
CA GLY A 9 -37.64 -52.94 78.14
C GLY A 9 -36.24 -52.69 77.56
N GLU A 10 -35.20 -53.25 78.19
CA GLU A 10 -33.81 -53.20 77.70
C GLU A 10 -33.62 -54.05 76.43
N ALA A 11 -34.28 -55.21 76.35
CA ALA A 11 -34.28 -56.04 75.14
C ALA A 11 -35.04 -55.37 73.99
N ALA A 12 -36.15 -54.67 74.27
CA ALA A 12 -36.88 -53.88 73.28
C ALA A 12 -36.07 -52.68 72.77
N TYR A 13 -35.40 -51.93 73.66
CA TYR A 13 -34.54 -50.80 73.27
C TYR A 13 -33.28 -51.27 72.50
N GLY A 14 -32.68 -52.40 72.91
CA GLY A 14 -31.59 -53.06 72.20
C GLY A 14 -32.02 -53.53 70.81
N ALA A 15 -33.20 -54.16 70.68
CA ALA A 15 -33.76 -54.55 69.39
C ALA A 15 -34.11 -53.33 68.52
N LEU A 16 -34.67 -52.26 69.08
CA LEU A 16 -35.00 -51.03 68.35
C LEU A 16 -33.73 -50.32 67.86
N SER A 17 -32.69 -50.23 68.70
CA SER A 17 -31.39 -49.68 68.31
C SER A 17 -30.70 -50.52 67.22
N LEU A 18 -30.82 -51.86 67.29
CA LEU A 18 -30.37 -52.78 66.26
C LEU A 18 -31.17 -52.59 64.96
N PHE A 19 -32.50 -52.52 65.03
CA PHE A 19 -33.36 -52.25 63.87
C PHE A 19 -33.11 -50.86 63.28
N LEU A 20 -32.78 -49.86 64.09
CA LEU A 20 -32.44 -48.51 63.63
C LEU A 20 -31.06 -48.49 62.97
N VAL A 21 -30.06 -49.18 63.52
CA VAL A 21 -28.75 -49.37 62.89
C VAL A 21 -28.90 -50.16 61.59
N ILE A 22 -29.76 -51.17 61.55
CA ILE A 22 -30.08 -51.94 60.35
C ILE A 22 -30.82 -51.08 59.31
N ALA A 23 -31.79 -50.27 59.73
CA ALA A 23 -32.55 -49.38 58.85
C ALA A 23 -31.67 -48.26 58.30
N VAL A 24 -30.89 -47.60 59.15
CA VAL A 24 -29.92 -46.56 58.76
C VAL A 24 -28.82 -47.15 57.87
N ASN A 25 -28.33 -48.36 58.15
CA ASN A 25 -27.36 -49.01 57.26
C ASN A 25 -27.99 -49.48 55.95
N LYS A 26 -29.26 -49.87 55.95
CA LYS A 26 -30.00 -50.22 54.72
C LYS A 26 -30.20 -48.98 53.84
N ASP A 27 -30.76 -47.91 54.40
CA ASP A 27 -31.00 -46.66 53.67
C ASP A 27 -29.68 -46.07 53.14
N LYS A 28 -28.61 -46.08 53.95
CA LYS A 28 -27.28 -45.66 53.50
C LYS A 28 -26.71 -46.53 52.38
N THR A 29 -26.94 -47.85 52.43
CA THR A 29 -26.44 -48.77 51.39
C THR A 29 -27.24 -48.63 50.10
N GLU A 30 -28.56 -48.46 50.19
CA GLU A 30 -29.44 -48.23 49.04
C GLU A 30 -29.14 -46.87 48.38
N ASP A 31 -28.99 -45.80 49.17
CA ASP A 31 -28.57 -44.47 48.69
C ASP A 31 -27.17 -44.51 48.03
N PHE A 32 -26.25 -45.28 48.61
CA PHE A 32 -24.89 -45.42 48.07
C PHE A 32 -24.90 -46.16 46.73
N VAL A 33 -25.66 -47.26 46.64
CA VAL A 33 -25.84 -48.01 45.39
C VAL A 33 -26.45 -47.12 44.31
N ASP A 34 -27.50 -46.35 44.62
CA ASP A 34 -28.16 -45.48 43.64
C ASP A 34 -27.21 -44.40 43.11
N LYS A 35 -26.47 -43.72 44.01
CA LYS A 35 -25.43 -42.76 43.63
C LYS A 35 -24.36 -43.39 42.74
N MET A 36 -23.90 -44.59 43.06
CA MET A 36 -22.88 -45.29 42.28
C MET A 36 -23.39 -45.77 40.92
N LEU A 37 -24.66 -46.17 40.81
CA LEU A 37 -25.28 -46.50 39.53
C LEU A 37 -25.36 -45.27 38.61
N ILE A 38 -25.71 -44.11 39.16
CA ILE A 38 -25.71 -42.84 38.43
C ILE A 38 -24.28 -42.48 37.98
N GLU A 39 -23.30 -42.58 38.88
CA GLU A 39 -21.89 -42.28 38.57
C GLU A 39 -21.35 -43.23 37.49
N LEU A 40 -21.56 -44.54 37.61
CA LEU A 40 -21.15 -45.53 36.61
C LEU A 40 -21.82 -45.27 35.25
N ARG A 41 -23.12 -44.98 35.23
CA ARG A 41 -23.84 -44.65 33.99
C ARG A 41 -23.22 -43.45 33.29
N GLN A 42 -22.90 -42.38 34.03
CA GLN A 42 -22.25 -41.19 33.47
C GLN A 42 -20.86 -41.51 32.92
N GLN A 43 -20.07 -42.32 33.64
CA GLN A 43 -18.72 -42.70 33.23
C GLN A 43 -18.73 -43.59 31.99
N TYR A 44 -19.63 -44.57 31.90
CA TYR A 44 -19.76 -45.41 30.70
C TYR A 44 -20.18 -44.63 29.46
N LEU A 45 -21.04 -43.62 29.61
CA LEU A 45 -21.37 -42.72 28.50
C LEU A 45 -20.14 -41.93 28.02
N ARG A 46 -19.34 -41.38 28.95
CA ARG A 46 -18.09 -40.70 28.62
C ARG A 46 -17.10 -41.63 27.91
N ILE A 47 -16.92 -42.84 28.43
CA ILE A 47 -15.99 -43.84 27.87
C ILE A 47 -16.43 -44.31 26.48
N LYS A 48 -17.74 -44.43 26.25
CA LYS A 48 -18.27 -44.73 24.92
C LYS A 48 -17.83 -43.67 23.90
N MET A 49 -17.85 -42.38 24.28
CA MET A 49 -17.36 -41.30 23.42
C MET A 49 -15.83 -41.34 23.24
N LEU A 50 -15.09 -41.77 24.27
CA LEU A 50 -13.62 -41.87 24.20
C LEU A 50 -13.13 -42.96 23.25
N LYS A 51 -13.91 -44.03 23.04
CA LYS A 51 -13.55 -45.15 22.16
C LYS A 51 -13.27 -44.70 20.72
N ASP A 52 -14.04 -43.74 20.22
CA ASP A 52 -13.89 -43.23 18.86
C ASP A 52 -12.74 -42.22 18.75
N VAL A 53 -12.40 -41.54 19.85
CA VAL A 53 -11.39 -40.49 19.90
C VAL A 53 -9.98 -41.04 20.17
N TYR A 54 -9.85 -42.12 20.97
CA TYR A 54 -8.57 -42.69 21.40
C TYR A 54 -8.52 -44.21 21.17
N PRO A 55 -8.28 -44.67 19.93
CA PRO A 55 -8.29 -46.10 19.58
C PRO A 55 -6.96 -46.79 19.93
N THR A 56 -6.42 -46.60 21.14
CA THR A 56 -5.19 -47.27 21.57
C THR A 56 -5.51 -48.58 22.30
N THR A 57 -4.62 -49.57 22.20
CA THR A 57 -4.76 -50.87 22.88
C THR A 57 -4.83 -50.72 24.40
N GLN A 58 -4.02 -49.83 24.97
CA GLN A 58 -4.02 -49.54 26.42
C GLN A 58 -5.34 -48.90 26.88
N MET A 59 -5.90 -47.96 26.12
CA MET A 59 -7.20 -47.35 26.45
C MET A 59 -8.35 -48.37 26.39
N GLN A 60 -8.27 -49.32 25.45
CA GLN A 60 -9.22 -50.44 25.35
C GLN A 60 -9.09 -51.41 26.54
N GLU A 61 -7.86 -51.70 26.99
CA GLU A 61 -7.61 -52.52 28.18
C GLU A 61 -8.17 -51.87 29.45
N TYR A 62 -7.88 -50.59 29.70
CA TYR A 62 -8.41 -49.88 30.87
C TYR A 62 -9.95 -49.76 30.85
N THR A 63 -10.51 -49.51 29.67
CA THR A 63 -11.96 -49.52 29.44
C THR A 63 -12.55 -50.90 29.74
N GLY A 64 -11.91 -51.98 29.28
CA GLY A 64 -12.32 -53.36 29.54
C GLY A 64 -12.28 -53.73 31.02
N VAL A 65 -11.26 -53.30 31.74
CA VAL A 65 -11.15 -53.46 33.20
C VAL A 65 -12.30 -52.77 33.91
N LEU A 66 -12.63 -51.54 33.51
CA LEU A 66 -13.73 -50.77 34.10
C LEU A 66 -15.11 -51.37 33.80
N TYR A 67 -15.36 -51.88 32.60
CA TYR A 67 -16.58 -52.64 32.28
C TYR A 67 -16.70 -53.91 33.14
N ARG A 68 -15.60 -54.66 33.29
CA ARG A 68 -15.56 -55.86 34.12
C ARG A 68 -15.88 -55.56 35.58
N LEU A 69 -15.32 -54.48 36.13
CA LEU A 69 -15.56 -54.07 37.52
C LEU A 69 -17.00 -53.61 37.75
N GLY A 70 -17.58 -52.84 36.83
CA GLY A 70 -18.99 -52.44 36.97
C GLY A 70 -19.98 -53.59 36.79
N ILE A 71 -19.71 -54.57 35.90
CA ILE A 71 -20.54 -55.79 35.82
C ILE A 71 -20.49 -56.57 37.14
N LYS A 72 -19.31 -56.70 37.75
CA LYS A 72 -19.18 -57.34 39.07
C LYS A 72 -19.94 -56.58 40.15
N PHE A 73 -19.83 -55.26 40.18
CA PHE A 73 -20.59 -54.40 41.09
C PHE A 73 -22.11 -54.56 40.91
N LEU A 74 -22.61 -54.57 39.67
CA LEU A 74 -24.03 -54.79 39.36
C LEU A 74 -24.50 -56.17 39.83
N HIS A 75 -23.68 -57.21 39.60
CA HIS A 75 -23.99 -58.57 40.02
C HIS A 75 -24.08 -58.68 41.55
N GLU A 76 -23.14 -58.07 42.28
CA GLU A 76 -23.14 -58.02 43.75
C GLU A 76 -24.32 -57.21 44.30
N THR A 77 -24.65 -56.09 43.65
CA THR A 77 -25.80 -55.24 43.99
C THR A 77 -27.11 -55.99 43.83
N VAL A 78 -27.32 -56.67 42.69
CA VAL A 78 -28.52 -57.49 42.45
C VAL A 78 -28.61 -58.62 43.46
N ARG A 79 -27.48 -59.28 43.77
CA ARG A 79 -27.42 -60.33 44.80
C ARG A 79 -27.82 -59.79 46.17
N TYR A 80 -27.36 -58.60 46.55
CA TYR A 80 -27.74 -57.92 47.78
C TYR A 80 -29.23 -57.58 47.83
N CYS A 81 -29.78 -57.00 46.76
CA CYS A 81 -31.21 -56.64 46.65
C CYS A 81 -32.15 -57.86 46.59
N SER A 82 -31.67 -59.02 46.14
CA SER A 82 -32.47 -60.24 45.96
C SER A 82 -32.53 -61.15 47.20
N MET A 83 -31.73 -60.88 48.24
CA MET A 83 -31.78 -61.67 49.48
C MET A 83 -33.11 -61.44 50.22
N GLY A 84 -33.68 -62.45 50.90
CA GLY A 84 -34.85 -62.24 51.77
C GLY A 84 -34.52 -61.38 52.99
N VAL A 85 -35.51 -60.70 53.60
CA VAL A 85 -35.33 -59.74 54.71
C VAL A 85 -34.49 -60.31 55.86
N LEU A 86 -34.73 -61.57 56.26
CA LEU A 86 -33.98 -62.27 57.31
C LEU A 86 -32.55 -62.66 56.90
N ARG A 87 -32.32 -62.96 55.61
CA ARG A 87 -30.98 -63.27 55.08
C ARG A 87 -30.13 -62.00 54.93
N ARG A 88 -30.74 -60.88 54.51
CA ARG A 88 -30.09 -59.56 54.49
C ARG A 88 -29.64 -59.14 55.88
N LEU A 89 -30.51 -59.34 56.88
CA LEU A 89 -30.21 -59.00 58.27
C LEU A 89 -28.98 -59.76 58.79
N ARG A 90 -28.91 -61.07 58.53
CA ARG A 90 -27.75 -61.92 58.90
C ARG A 90 -26.49 -61.50 58.15
N TYR A 91 -26.62 -61.18 56.86
CA TYR A 91 -25.53 -60.74 56.00
C TYR A 91 -24.92 -59.41 56.47
N ILE A 92 -25.75 -58.42 56.81
CA ILE A 92 -25.33 -57.11 57.36
C ILE A 92 -24.63 -57.26 58.71
N MET A 93 -25.05 -58.23 59.54
CA MET A 93 -24.46 -58.47 60.86
C MET A 93 -23.08 -59.15 60.79
N THR A 94 -22.86 -60.06 59.83
CA THR A 94 -21.59 -60.78 59.68
C THR A 94 -20.59 -60.07 58.77
N TRP A 95 -21.08 -59.31 57.79
CA TRP A 95 -20.28 -58.61 56.78
C TRP A 95 -20.87 -57.21 56.58
N PRO A 96 -20.40 -56.19 57.33
CA PRO A 96 -20.92 -54.84 57.17
C PRO A 96 -20.70 -54.37 55.72
N PRO A 97 -21.75 -53.86 55.04
CA PRO A 97 -21.71 -53.52 53.62
C PRO A 97 -20.66 -52.45 53.26
N SER A 98 -20.19 -51.69 54.25
CA SER A 98 -19.08 -50.74 54.12
C SER A 98 -17.75 -51.38 53.72
N ILE A 99 -17.52 -52.68 53.93
CA ILE A 99 -16.21 -53.30 53.62
C ILE A 99 -16.17 -53.95 52.24
N GLY A 100 -17.30 -54.45 51.71
CA GLY A 100 -17.33 -55.13 50.41
C GLY A 100 -17.55 -54.18 49.23
N VAL A 101 -18.60 -53.36 49.33
CA VAL A 101 -19.07 -52.52 48.23
C VAL A 101 -18.19 -51.28 48.08
N GLU A 102 -17.72 -50.67 49.18
CA GLU A 102 -16.81 -49.52 49.12
C GLU A 102 -15.46 -49.88 48.50
N ASN A 103 -14.92 -51.06 48.78
CA ASN A 103 -13.67 -51.53 48.17
C ASN A 103 -13.81 -51.68 46.64
N LYS A 104 -14.94 -52.23 46.17
CA LYS A 104 -15.23 -52.35 44.74
C LYS A 104 -15.44 -51.00 44.06
N VAL A 105 -16.04 -50.05 44.77
CA VAL A 105 -16.17 -48.66 44.31
C VAL A 105 -14.83 -47.96 44.25
N SER A 106 -13.93 -48.20 45.21
CA SER A 106 -12.55 -47.71 45.14
C SER A 106 -11.82 -48.26 43.91
N GLU A 107 -11.93 -49.56 43.66
CA GLU A 107 -11.35 -50.19 42.45
C GLU A 107 -11.90 -49.57 41.15
N ILE A 108 -13.20 -49.27 41.10
CA ILE A 108 -13.85 -48.58 39.98
C ILE A 108 -13.31 -47.16 39.82
N LYS A 109 -13.20 -46.39 40.91
CA LYS A 109 -12.67 -45.03 40.91
C LYS A 109 -11.21 -44.98 40.48
N ASP A 110 -10.41 -45.96 40.89
CA ASP A 110 -9.02 -46.07 40.46
C ASP A 110 -8.91 -46.43 38.97
N ALA A 111 -9.76 -47.32 38.46
CA ALA A 111 -9.84 -47.61 37.04
C ALA A 111 -10.27 -46.38 36.21
N ILE A 112 -11.21 -45.57 36.70
CA ILE A 112 -11.60 -44.30 36.06
C ILE A 112 -10.41 -43.32 36.02
N ARG A 113 -9.67 -43.17 37.13
CA ARG A 113 -8.48 -42.31 37.17
C ARG A 113 -7.42 -42.76 36.18
N GLU A 114 -7.25 -44.05 35.97
CA GLU A 114 -6.27 -44.59 35.04
C GLU A 114 -6.66 -44.29 33.58
N VAL A 115 -7.94 -44.42 33.23
CA VAL A 115 -8.49 -43.98 31.94
C VAL A 115 -8.26 -42.48 31.72
N GLU A 116 -8.47 -41.65 32.74
CA GLU A 116 -8.22 -40.20 32.66
C GLU A 116 -6.74 -39.83 32.51
N ARG A 117 -5.83 -40.59 33.16
CA ARG A 117 -4.38 -40.37 33.03
C ARG A 117 -3.92 -40.67 31.61
N GLU A 118 -4.36 -41.79 31.05
CA GLU A 118 -4.00 -42.18 29.69
C GLU A 118 -4.56 -41.17 28.66
N MET A 119 -5.79 -40.71 28.85
CA MET A 119 -6.37 -39.64 28.03
C MET A 119 -5.52 -38.36 28.05
N ARG A 120 -5.12 -37.89 29.24
CA ARG A 120 -4.25 -36.71 29.38
C ARG A 120 -2.88 -36.91 28.73
N ALA A 121 -2.32 -38.11 28.81
CA ALA A 121 -1.05 -38.43 28.16
C ALA A 121 -1.17 -38.40 26.63
N LEU A 122 -2.27 -38.92 26.07
CA LEU A 122 -2.55 -38.89 24.63
C LEU A 122 -2.83 -37.48 24.13
N ASP A 123 -3.56 -36.66 24.90
CA ASP A 123 -3.78 -35.25 24.59
C ASP A 123 -2.49 -34.45 24.60
N GLY A 124 -1.61 -34.68 25.59
CA GLY A 124 -0.28 -34.06 25.61
C GLY A 124 0.55 -34.39 24.38
N LYS A 125 0.51 -35.65 23.92
CA LYS A 125 1.18 -36.06 22.67
C LYS A 125 0.59 -35.37 21.43
N ARG A 126 -0.73 -35.24 21.35
CA ARG A 126 -1.42 -34.56 20.23
C ARG A 126 -1.12 -33.07 20.23
N LEU A 127 -1.19 -32.41 21.38
CA LEU A 127 -0.89 -30.99 21.54
C LEU A 127 0.54 -30.69 21.09
N ASN A 128 1.51 -31.47 21.56
CA ASN A 128 2.91 -31.34 21.14
C ASN A 128 3.11 -31.53 19.62
N LYS A 129 2.34 -32.43 19.00
CA LYS A 129 2.39 -32.63 17.54
C LYS A 129 1.81 -31.42 16.80
N ILE A 130 0.68 -30.88 17.28
CA ILE A 130 0.05 -29.68 16.71
C ILE A 130 0.97 -28.47 16.84
N GLU A 131 1.57 -28.25 18.02
CA GLU A 131 2.49 -27.14 18.27
C GLU A 131 3.72 -27.20 17.37
N ARG A 132 4.27 -28.40 17.14
CA ARG A 132 5.37 -28.60 16.19
C ARG A 132 4.97 -28.26 14.76
N VAL A 133 3.81 -28.72 14.30
CA VAL A 133 3.30 -28.43 12.96
C VAL A 133 3.02 -26.94 12.78
N GLN A 134 2.44 -26.29 13.80
CA GLN A 134 2.18 -24.87 13.79
C GLN A 134 3.50 -24.07 13.74
N SER A 135 4.49 -24.45 14.54
CA SER A 135 5.81 -23.80 14.52
C SER A 135 6.51 -23.95 13.17
N SER A 136 6.40 -25.12 12.52
CA SER A 136 6.93 -25.31 11.16
C SER A 136 6.18 -24.48 10.12
N MET A 137 4.85 -24.39 10.20
CA MET A 137 4.05 -23.57 9.29
C MET A 137 4.38 -22.08 9.45
N ASP A 138 4.53 -21.58 10.68
CA ASP A 138 4.91 -20.19 10.93
C ASP A 138 6.30 -19.88 10.36
N HIS A 139 7.23 -20.83 10.45
CA HIS A 139 8.56 -20.69 9.86
C HIS A 139 8.52 -20.66 8.33
N GLU A 140 7.77 -21.56 7.70
CA GLU A 140 7.58 -21.58 6.25
C GLU A 140 6.87 -20.32 5.75
N GLN A 141 5.85 -19.84 6.47
CA GLN A 141 5.15 -18.61 6.12
C GLN A 141 6.07 -17.38 6.21
N LYS A 142 6.91 -17.30 7.25
CA LYS A 142 7.91 -16.24 7.38
C LYS A 142 8.95 -16.32 6.25
N ALA A 143 9.43 -17.51 5.92
CA ALA A 143 10.36 -17.71 4.81
C ALA A 143 9.74 -17.32 3.47
N SER A 144 8.50 -17.74 3.21
CA SER A 144 7.76 -17.38 1.99
C SER A 144 7.46 -15.89 1.89
N LYS A 145 7.23 -15.21 3.01
CA LYS A 145 7.05 -13.75 3.01
C LYS A 145 8.35 -13.04 2.66
N ALA A 146 9.47 -13.48 3.23
CA ALA A 146 10.78 -12.93 2.94
C ALA A 146 11.17 -13.11 1.46
N THR A 147 10.89 -14.29 0.86
CA THR A 147 11.17 -14.51 -0.57
C THR A 147 10.28 -13.66 -1.47
N LEU A 148 9.01 -13.42 -1.10
CA LEU A 148 8.13 -12.51 -1.85
C LEU A 148 8.61 -11.05 -1.79
N GLU A 149 9.08 -10.60 -0.63
CA GLU A 149 9.67 -9.27 -0.45
C GLU A 149 10.94 -9.11 -1.29
N GLU A 150 11.81 -10.13 -1.32
CA GLU A 150 13.01 -10.16 -2.14
C GLU A 150 12.68 -10.13 -3.64
N LEU A 151 11.74 -10.98 -4.10
CA LEU A 151 11.31 -11.01 -5.50
C LEU A 151 10.67 -9.69 -5.93
N SER A 152 9.88 -9.06 -5.05
CA SER A 152 9.30 -7.75 -5.30
C SER A 152 10.39 -6.68 -5.47
N ALA A 153 11.42 -6.69 -4.62
CA ALA A 153 12.55 -5.78 -4.72
C ALA A 153 13.34 -5.99 -6.02
N ILE A 154 13.60 -7.24 -6.42
CA ILE A 154 14.27 -7.58 -7.68
C ILE A 154 13.45 -7.09 -8.88
N PHE A 155 12.14 -7.33 -8.87
CA PHE A 155 11.24 -6.90 -9.94
C PHE A 155 11.22 -5.38 -10.09
N HIS A 156 11.12 -4.64 -8.98
CA HIS A 156 11.17 -3.18 -8.99
C HIS A 156 12.52 -2.64 -9.51
N ALA A 157 13.63 -3.23 -9.08
CA ALA A 157 14.96 -2.85 -9.57
C ALA A 157 15.11 -3.11 -11.08
N GLN A 158 14.63 -4.25 -11.57
CA GLN A 158 14.64 -4.59 -13.00
C GLN A 158 13.75 -3.64 -13.81
N GLN A 159 12.59 -3.27 -13.28
CA GLN A 159 11.68 -2.33 -13.91
C GLN A 159 12.30 -0.94 -14.03
N ILE A 160 12.93 -0.42 -12.95
CA ILE A 160 13.64 0.87 -12.98
C ILE A 160 14.75 0.85 -14.02
N ARG A 161 15.53 -0.24 -14.08
CA ARG A 161 16.60 -0.39 -15.08
C ARG A 161 16.05 -0.37 -16.50
N THR A 162 14.98 -1.11 -16.76
CA THR A 162 14.35 -1.16 -18.09
C THR A 162 13.75 0.20 -18.49
N ASP A 163 13.10 0.90 -17.55
CA ASP A 163 12.58 2.25 -17.77
C ASP A 163 13.73 3.21 -18.15
N ASN A 164 14.86 3.15 -17.44
CA ASN A 164 16.04 3.98 -17.71
C ASN A 164 16.70 3.65 -19.06
N ASP A 165 16.86 2.37 -19.40
CA ASP A 165 17.44 1.94 -20.68
C ASP A 165 16.58 2.43 -21.86
N ARG A 166 15.26 2.32 -21.75
CA ARG A 166 14.31 2.84 -22.73
C ARG A 166 14.35 4.36 -22.83
N LEU A 167 14.39 5.04 -21.68
CA LEU A 167 14.47 6.49 -21.64
C LEU A 167 15.77 7.01 -22.27
N ASP A 168 16.91 6.35 -22.03
CA ASP A 168 18.19 6.73 -22.65
C ASP A 168 18.20 6.47 -24.16
N SER A 169 17.57 5.38 -24.63
CA SER A 169 17.37 5.14 -26.06
C SER A 169 16.58 6.28 -26.72
N LEU A 170 15.45 6.68 -26.13
CA LEU A 170 14.63 7.79 -26.65
C LEU A 170 15.37 9.14 -26.55
N ARG A 171 16.17 9.36 -25.51
CA ARG A 171 17.01 10.56 -25.36
C ARG A 171 17.97 10.73 -26.53
N ARG A 172 18.64 9.66 -26.94
CA ARG A 172 19.57 9.67 -28.07
C ARG A 172 18.84 9.98 -29.37
N LEU A 173 17.68 9.37 -29.61
CA LEU A 173 16.86 9.64 -30.80
C LEU A 173 16.30 11.08 -30.83
N LEU A 174 16.03 11.66 -29.66
CA LEU A 174 15.59 13.06 -29.52
C LEU A 174 16.73 14.06 -29.63
N HIS A 175 17.99 13.61 -29.69
CA HIS A 175 19.21 14.43 -29.66
C HIS A 175 19.25 15.38 -28.46
N VAL A 176 18.90 14.84 -27.29
CA VAL A 176 18.83 15.58 -26.04
C VAL A 176 20.14 15.47 -25.26
N GLU A 177 20.79 16.60 -25.04
CA GLU A 177 21.91 16.75 -24.13
C GLU A 177 21.38 17.02 -22.71
N LEU A 178 21.89 16.28 -21.71
CA LEU A 178 21.40 16.39 -20.33
C LEU A 178 21.68 17.76 -19.72
N GLU A 179 22.80 18.37 -20.12
CA GLU A 179 23.23 19.70 -19.68
C GLU A 179 22.21 20.80 -20.04
N ASP A 180 21.48 20.62 -21.16
CA ASP A 180 20.49 21.58 -21.65
C ASP A 180 19.12 21.47 -20.94
N ILE A 181 18.87 20.38 -20.22
CA ILE A 181 17.55 20.07 -19.63
C ILE A 181 17.59 20.06 -18.12
N GLU A 182 18.65 19.48 -17.54
CA GLU A 182 18.80 19.35 -16.09
C GLU A 182 19.38 20.62 -15.47
N ILE A 183 18.87 21.76 -15.94
CA ILE A 183 19.22 23.06 -15.40
C ILE A 183 18.57 23.17 -14.04
N ASP A 184 19.41 23.23 -13.02
CA ASP A 184 18.97 23.52 -11.67
C ASP A 184 18.48 24.98 -11.60
N PRO A 185 17.18 25.21 -11.30
CA PRO A 185 16.63 26.56 -11.21
C PRO A 185 17.35 27.40 -10.15
N GLU A 186 17.85 26.81 -9.06
CA GLU A 186 18.55 27.56 -7.99
C GLU A 186 19.89 28.13 -8.47
N ASN A 187 20.68 27.32 -9.18
CA ASN A 187 21.90 27.77 -9.85
C ASN A 187 21.59 28.84 -10.89
N TYR A 188 20.51 28.67 -11.65
CA TYR A 188 20.10 29.67 -12.64
C TYR A 188 19.69 31.00 -11.99
N ASP A 189 18.94 30.96 -10.90
CA ASP A 189 18.55 32.13 -10.10
C ASP A 189 19.77 32.85 -9.53
N THR A 190 20.74 32.11 -8.99
CA THR A 190 22.00 32.68 -8.50
C THR A 190 22.73 33.46 -9.60
N ARG A 191 22.75 32.93 -10.84
CA ARG A 191 23.35 33.61 -12.00
C ARG A 191 22.56 34.83 -12.45
N LEU A 192 21.23 34.78 -12.37
CA LEU A 192 20.35 35.92 -12.64
C LEU A 192 20.61 37.03 -11.62
N GLU A 193 20.66 36.70 -10.33
CA GLU A 193 20.99 37.63 -9.26
C GLU A 193 22.38 38.23 -9.46
N ASP A 194 23.42 37.43 -9.72
CA ASP A 194 24.77 37.92 -9.98
C ASP A 194 24.84 38.89 -11.17
N THR A 195 24.07 38.59 -12.22
CA THR A 195 24.04 39.41 -13.44
C THR A 195 23.31 40.73 -13.24
N PHE A 196 22.16 40.72 -12.56
CA PHE A 196 21.28 41.88 -12.46
C PHE A 196 21.43 42.68 -11.16
N SER A 197 21.81 42.08 -10.04
CA SER A 197 21.96 42.78 -8.74
C SER A 197 23.06 43.84 -8.72
N ARG A 198 24.11 43.66 -9.53
CA ARG A 198 25.26 44.58 -9.61
C ARG A 198 24.94 45.85 -10.40
N LEU A 199 23.84 45.85 -11.12
CA LEU A 199 23.41 47.00 -11.91
C LEU A 199 22.71 48.00 -10.99
N ARG A 200 23.47 48.98 -10.46
CA ARG A 200 23.04 50.02 -9.49
C ARG A 200 21.73 50.79 -9.80
N ARG A 201 21.15 50.62 -11.00
CA ARG A 201 19.92 51.28 -11.45
C ARG A 201 18.76 50.33 -11.72
N LEU A 202 18.89 49.04 -11.38
CA LEU A 202 17.90 48.04 -11.71
C LEU A 202 17.42 47.32 -10.44
N PRO A 203 16.21 47.64 -9.92
CA PRO A 203 15.60 46.76 -8.94
C PRO A 203 15.37 45.38 -9.59
N PRO A 204 15.56 44.28 -8.83
CA PRO A 204 15.20 42.95 -9.32
C PRO A 204 13.70 42.90 -9.64
N LEU A 205 13.32 42.02 -10.56
CA LEU A 205 11.91 41.78 -10.88
C LEU A 205 11.21 41.28 -9.62
N ASP A 206 10.23 42.05 -9.15
CA ASP A 206 9.32 41.59 -8.10
C ASP A 206 8.24 40.74 -8.78
N VAL A 207 8.48 39.42 -8.84
CA VAL A 207 7.59 38.49 -9.54
C VAL A 207 6.18 38.52 -8.94
N ASP A 208 6.07 38.64 -7.61
CA ASP A 208 4.78 38.62 -6.93
C ASP A 208 3.99 39.90 -7.23
N ALA A 209 4.62 41.06 -7.07
CA ALA A 209 3.96 42.34 -7.28
C ALA A 209 3.75 42.68 -8.77
N GLN A 210 4.65 42.27 -9.67
CA GLN A 210 4.62 42.71 -11.06
C GLN A 210 4.04 41.66 -12.02
N VAL A 211 4.10 40.36 -11.66
CA VAL A 211 3.57 39.26 -12.50
C VAL A 211 2.37 38.60 -11.85
N GLN A 212 2.50 38.09 -10.62
CA GLN A 212 1.45 37.27 -10.01
C GLN A 212 0.21 38.07 -9.60
N SER A 213 0.40 39.30 -9.14
CA SER A 213 -0.69 40.20 -8.76
C SER A 213 -1.54 40.65 -9.96
N GLN A 214 -1.02 40.50 -11.18
CA GLN A 214 -1.69 40.98 -12.39
C GLN A 214 -2.96 40.15 -12.63
N PRO A 215 -4.14 40.79 -12.77
CA PRO A 215 -5.40 40.07 -12.99
C PRO A 215 -5.35 39.15 -14.21
N VAL A 216 -4.66 39.60 -15.26
CA VAL A 216 -4.45 38.88 -16.52
C VAL A 216 -3.67 37.57 -16.30
N PHE A 217 -2.68 37.58 -15.41
CA PHE A 217 -1.92 36.38 -15.06
C PHE A 217 -2.76 35.40 -14.23
N ALA A 218 -3.51 35.92 -13.24
CA ALA A 218 -4.41 35.12 -12.42
C ALA A 218 -5.51 34.46 -13.27
N GLU A 219 -6.12 35.20 -14.20
CA GLU A 219 -7.12 34.70 -15.14
C GLU A 219 -6.54 33.60 -16.03
N TRP A 220 -5.37 33.83 -16.63
CA TRP A 220 -4.69 32.81 -17.44
C TRP A 220 -4.38 31.54 -16.64
N LYS A 221 -3.89 31.70 -15.39
CA LYS A 221 -3.53 30.58 -14.50
C LYS A 221 -4.76 29.75 -14.12
N GLN A 222 -5.91 30.39 -13.90
CA GLN A 222 -7.16 29.74 -13.48
C GLN A 222 -8.03 29.22 -14.64
N ALA A 223 -7.83 29.75 -15.85
CA ALA A 223 -8.63 29.39 -17.01
C ALA A 223 -8.53 27.88 -17.32
N LYS A 224 -9.66 27.23 -17.60
CA LYS A 224 -9.73 25.79 -17.90
C LYS A 224 -9.36 25.43 -19.34
N VAL A 225 -9.21 26.44 -20.19
CA VAL A 225 -8.86 26.28 -21.60
C VAL A 225 -7.35 26.29 -21.78
N SER A 226 -6.87 25.59 -22.81
CA SER A 226 -5.47 25.65 -23.24
C SER A 226 -5.13 27.07 -23.70
N SER A 227 -4.03 27.63 -23.20
CA SER A 227 -3.66 29.02 -23.47
C SER A 227 -2.18 29.28 -23.24
N ILE A 228 -1.66 30.26 -23.97
CA ILE A 228 -0.28 30.72 -23.89
C ILE A 228 -0.27 32.08 -23.19
N ILE A 229 0.65 32.31 -22.28
CA ILE A 229 0.97 33.65 -21.77
C ILE A 229 2.40 34.00 -22.16
N LEU A 230 2.57 35.17 -22.76
CA LEU A 230 3.86 35.74 -23.10
C LEU A 230 4.14 36.93 -22.19
N LEU A 231 5.09 36.73 -21.28
CA LEU A 231 5.71 37.79 -20.48
C LEU A 231 6.88 38.37 -21.27
N HIS A 232 6.81 39.64 -21.64
CA HIS A 232 7.91 40.26 -22.37
C HIS A 232 8.11 41.71 -21.99
N GLY A 233 9.27 42.24 -22.35
CA GLY A 233 9.65 43.58 -21.94
C GLY A 233 11.07 43.97 -22.28
N ALA A 234 11.27 45.28 -22.39
CA ALA A 234 12.56 45.90 -22.51
C ALA A 234 13.27 46.01 -21.15
N THR A 235 14.60 46.06 -21.21
CA THR A 235 15.45 46.35 -20.05
C THR A 235 16.62 47.21 -20.49
N VAL A 236 17.08 48.08 -19.60
CA VAL A 236 18.33 48.83 -19.77
C VAL A 236 19.58 47.98 -19.57
N ALA A 237 19.45 46.71 -19.19
CA ALA A 237 20.59 45.80 -19.07
C ALA A 237 21.40 45.75 -20.39
N PRO A 238 22.71 45.47 -20.35
CA PRO A 238 23.55 45.41 -21.53
C PRO A 238 23.01 44.41 -22.57
N LYS A 239 23.17 44.70 -23.87
CA LYS A 239 22.74 43.77 -24.95
C LYS A 239 23.56 42.48 -24.95
N GLN A 240 24.73 42.50 -24.32
CA GLN A 240 25.67 41.39 -24.28
C GLN A 240 25.24 40.25 -23.35
N THR A 241 24.37 40.49 -22.36
CA THR A 241 23.94 39.39 -21.50
C THR A 241 22.97 38.45 -22.21
N SER A 242 23.24 37.16 -22.09
CA SER A 242 22.40 36.08 -22.55
C SER A 242 21.20 35.84 -21.64
N TYR A 243 21.15 36.45 -20.45
CA TYR A 243 20.03 36.39 -19.50
C TYR A 243 18.97 37.48 -19.74
N SER A 244 17.75 37.25 -19.22
CA SER A 244 16.71 38.28 -19.16
C SER A 244 16.36 38.57 -17.72
N TRP A 245 16.10 39.85 -17.46
CA TRP A 245 15.58 40.31 -16.20
C TRP A 245 14.16 39.77 -15.90
N LEU A 246 13.46 39.23 -16.91
CA LEU A 246 12.16 38.56 -16.80
C LEU A 246 12.26 37.07 -16.45
N SER A 247 13.46 36.47 -16.59
CA SER A 247 13.70 35.07 -16.30
C SER A 247 13.38 34.63 -14.86
N PRO A 248 13.47 35.48 -13.81
CA PRO A 248 13.01 35.14 -12.46
C PRO A 248 11.53 34.71 -12.41
N ALA A 249 10.68 35.20 -13.32
CA ALA A 249 9.28 34.76 -13.38
C ALA A 249 9.17 33.30 -13.88
N ALA A 250 10.01 32.90 -14.84
CA ALA A 250 10.06 31.52 -15.32
C ALA A 250 10.57 30.57 -14.24
N THR A 251 11.65 30.92 -13.53
CA THR A 251 12.18 30.09 -12.44
C THR A 251 11.20 29.98 -11.28
N ARG A 252 10.52 31.07 -10.93
CA ARG A 252 9.45 31.05 -9.93
C ARG A 252 8.34 30.08 -10.32
N MET A 253 7.89 30.09 -11.57
CA MET A 253 6.89 29.14 -12.09
C MET A 253 7.38 27.69 -12.04
N VAL A 254 8.66 27.45 -12.34
CA VAL A 254 9.28 26.12 -12.24
C VAL A 254 9.28 25.63 -10.80
N ARG A 255 9.68 26.48 -9.84
CA ARG A 255 9.72 26.16 -8.40
C ARG A 255 8.32 25.86 -7.85
N GLU A 256 7.34 26.72 -8.10
CA GLU A 256 5.95 26.49 -7.67
C GLU A 256 5.37 25.17 -8.19
N SER A 257 5.75 24.78 -9.41
CA SER A 257 5.26 23.54 -10.02
C SER A 257 5.95 22.30 -9.46
N ARG A 258 7.22 22.40 -9.04
CA ARG A 258 7.95 21.31 -8.37
C ARG A 258 7.45 21.07 -6.96
N ASP A 259 7.11 22.13 -6.23
CA ASP A 259 6.65 22.06 -4.83
C ASP A 259 5.18 21.64 -4.71
N GLY A 260 4.51 21.30 -5.82
CA GLY A 260 3.11 20.89 -5.86
C GLY A 260 2.10 22.04 -5.66
N GLY A 261 2.57 23.29 -5.55
CA GLY A 261 1.74 24.48 -5.40
C GLY A 261 1.21 25.07 -6.72
N GLY A 262 1.57 24.49 -7.87
CA GLY A 262 1.26 24.99 -9.20
C GLY A 262 -0.14 24.62 -9.74
N ILE A 263 -0.31 24.79 -11.06
CA ILE A 263 -1.50 24.42 -11.86
C ILE A 263 -1.75 22.88 -11.88
N THR A 264 -0.94 22.13 -11.15
CA THR A 264 -0.80 20.67 -11.20
C THR A 264 -1.78 19.97 -10.26
N GLY A 265 -2.91 19.53 -10.81
CA GLY A 265 -3.84 18.62 -10.13
C GLY A 265 -3.54 17.14 -10.41
N HIS A 266 -4.47 16.24 -10.08
CA HIS A 266 -4.36 14.84 -10.51
C HIS A 266 -4.23 14.75 -12.04
N ASN A 267 -3.33 13.88 -12.53
CA ASN A 267 -3.02 13.70 -13.95
C ASN A 267 -2.46 14.94 -14.67
N SER A 268 -1.68 15.76 -13.96
CA SER A 268 -0.94 16.87 -14.57
C SER A 268 0.53 16.56 -14.77
N ALA A 269 1.08 16.98 -15.90
CA ALA A 269 2.52 16.96 -16.14
C ALA A 269 3.08 18.38 -16.22
N PHE A 270 4.39 18.48 -15.96
CA PHE A 270 5.13 19.73 -15.98
C PHE A 270 6.43 19.52 -16.74
N ALA A 271 6.79 20.48 -17.58
CA ALA A 271 8.06 20.51 -18.28
C ALA A 271 8.51 21.96 -18.47
N TYR A 272 9.82 22.17 -18.53
CA TYR A 272 10.37 23.50 -18.73
C TYR A 272 11.65 23.49 -19.54
N HIS A 273 11.99 24.62 -20.17
CA HIS A 273 13.26 24.75 -20.85
C HIS A 273 13.76 26.19 -20.73
N LEU A 274 15.01 26.35 -20.28
CA LEU A 274 15.60 27.67 -20.06
C LEU A 274 16.62 27.92 -21.17
N CYS A 275 16.27 28.73 -22.17
CA CYS A 275 17.03 28.84 -23.44
C CYS A 275 18.41 29.52 -23.34
N HIS A 276 19.02 29.68 -22.17
CA HIS A 276 20.44 30.03 -22.06
C HIS A 276 20.91 29.99 -20.61
N ILE A 277 22.13 29.48 -20.34
CA ILE A 277 22.66 29.32 -18.98
C ILE A 277 24.05 29.94 -18.79
N SER A 278 24.68 30.50 -19.83
CA SER A 278 26.05 31.01 -19.67
C SER A 278 26.30 32.29 -20.45
N ASP A 279 26.90 33.28 -19.77
CA ASP A 279 27.43 34.51 -20.36
C ASP A 279 28.90 34.39 -20.78
N THR A 280 29.47 33.17 -20.82
CA THR A 280 30.87 32.97 -21.21
C THR A 280 31.14 33.57 -22.59
N HIS A 281 31.86 34.69 -22.60
CA HIS A 281 32.12 35.60 -23.73
C HIS A 281 32.85 34.99 -24.94
N ALA A 282 33.13 33.69 -24.95
CA ALA A 282 34.06 33.07 -25.90
C ALA A 282 33.43 32.71 -27.26
N ILE A 283 32.11 32.62 -27.39
CA ILE A 283 31.48 32.16 -28.64
C ILE A 283 30.23 33.01 -28.92
N PRO A 284 30.06 33.60 -30.12
CA PRO A 284 28.79 34.17 -30.54
C PRO A 284 27.72 33.08 -30.43
N GLN A 285 26.81 33.27 -29.49
CA GLN A 285 25.87 32.24 -29.09
C GLN A 285 24.90 31.99 -30.24
N ASN A 286 24.94 30.77 -30.76
CA ASN A 286 24.01 30.33 -31.79
C ASN A 286 22.60 30.27 -31.20
N GLU A 287 21.63 30.80 -31.93
CA GLU A 287 20.21 30.65 -31.60
C GLU A 287 19.85 29.16 -31.44
N ILE A 288 19.12 28.84 -30.36
CA ILE A 288 18.70 27.48 -30.05
C ILE A 288 17.66 27.03 -31.06
N SER A 289 17.80 25.84 -31.62
CA SER A 289 16.78 25.30 -32.53
C SER A 289 15.48 25.02 -31.78
N PRO A 290 14.29 25.40 -32.30
CA PRO A 290 13.01 25.04 -31.67
C PRO A 290 12.87 23.55 -31.39
N SER A 291 13.49 22.71 -32.22
CA SER A 291 13.49 21.26 -32.05
C SER A 291 14.17 20.82 -30.75
N VAL A 292 15.24 21.50 -30.30
CA VAL A 292 15.91 21.20 -29.04
C VAL A 292 14.98 21.46 -27.86
N VAL A 293 14.28 22.60 -27.88
CA VAL A 293 13.29 22.98 -26.86
C VAL A 293 12.17 21.92 -26.78
N ILE A 294 11.58 21.56 -27.93
CA ILE A 294 10.47 20.60 -27.98
C ILE A 294 10.95 19.19 -27.60
N SER A 295 12.09 18.73 -28.10
CA SER A 295 12.69 17.46 -27.72
C SER A 295 12.94 17.39 -26.22
N GLY A 296 13.44 18.48 -25.62
CA GLY A 296 13.67 18.53 -24.20
C GLY A 296 12.39 18.49 -23.35
N ILE A 297 11.32 19.11 -23.84
CA ILE A 297 9.99 19.00 -23.24
C ILE A 297 9.48 17.54 -23.34
N ILE A 298 9.55 16.92 -24.52
CA ILE A 298 9.16 15.51 -24.71
C ILE A 298 9.91 14.60 -23.73
N TYR A 299 11.24 14.78 -23.64
CA TYR A 299 12.09 13.99 -22.75
C TYR A 299 11.69 14.13 -21.28
N GLN A 300 11.46 15.35 -20.79
CA GLN A 300 11.01 15.58 -19.41
C GLN A 300 9.67 14.92 -19.11
N ILE A 301 8.73 14.99 -20.05
CA ILE A 301 7.42 14.33 -19.91
C ILE A 301 7.58 12.81 -19.87
N LEU A 302 8.47 12.24 -20.70
CA LEU A 302 8.78 10.80 -20.68
C LEU A 302 9.48 10.35 -19.40
N LYS A 303 10.33 11.21 -18.80
CA LYS A 303 11.01 10.98 -17.53
C LYS A 303 10.03 11.02 -16.33
N SER A 304 8.93 11.76 -16.45
CA SER A 304 7.89 11.85 -15.42
C SER A 304 7.19 10.52 -15.16
N ASP A 305 6.49 10.40 -14.02
CA ASP A 305 5.76 9.18 -13.67
C ASP A 305 4.65 8.82 -14.66
N TYR A 306 4.06 9.80 -15.33
CA TYR A 306 3.08 9.58 -16.40
C TYR A 306 3.77 9.04 -17.66
N GLY A 307 4.95 9.57 -17.98
CA GLY A 307 5.79 9.10 -19.08
C GLY A 307 6.23 7.64 -18.93
N LYS A 308 6.49 7.18 -17.70
CA LYS A 308 6.80 5.77 -17.42
C LYS A 308 5.72 4.80 -17.90
N GLN A 309 4.45 5.22 -17.99
CA GLN A 309 3.38 4.37 -18.55
C GLN A 309 3.62 4.07 -20.04
N ILE A 310 4.14 5.03 -20.80
CA ILE A 310 4.55 4.84 -22.19
C ILE A 310 5.76 3.91 -22.24
N LEU A 311 6.76 4.13 -21.39
CA LEU A 311 7.98 3.32 -21.36
C LEU A 311 7.70 1.85 -21.01
N ARG A 312 6.76 1.59 -20.10
CA ARG A 312 6.40 0.23 -19.65
C ARG A 312 5.46 -0.50 -20.61
N ASN A 313 4.72 0.22 -21.44
CA ASN A 313 3.87 -0.38 -22.46
C ASN A 313 4.67 -0.59 -23.74
N GLU A 314 4.98 -1.86 -24.05
CA GLU A 314 5.78 -2.23 -25.21
C GLU A 314 5.25 -1.65 -26.53
N GLN A 315 3.94 -1.70 -26.74
CA GLN A 315 3.33 -1.22 -27.97
C GLN A 315 3.50 0.30 -28.12
N HIS A 316 3.29 1.06 -27.04
CA HIS A 316 3.46 2.51 -27.05
C HIS A 316 4.94 2.91 -27.22
N TYR A 317 5.84 2.24 -26.49
CA TYR A 317 7.28 2.46 -26.59
C TYR A 317 7.80 2.21 -28.00
N THR A 318 7.54 1.02 -28.57
CA THR A 318 8.01 0.68 -29.92
C THR A 318 7.41 1.61 -30.98
N ALA A 319 6.14 2.00 -30.85
CA ALA A 319 5.51 2.94 -31.78
C ALA A 319 6.15 4.33 -31.72
N LEU A 320 6.47 4.82 -30.52
CA LEU A 320 7.17 6.09 -30.31
C LEU A 320 8.60 6.04 -30.87
N GLN A 321 9.34 4.97 -30.56
CA GLN A 321 10.70 4.74 -31.05
C GLN A 321 10.76 4.76 -32.59
N ARG A 322 9.90 3.99 -33.26
CA ARG A 322 9.85 3.95 -34.73
C ARG A 322 9.55 5.31 -35.36
N LYS A 323 8.66 6.10 -34.75
CA LYS A 323 8.35 7.46 -35.22
C LYS A 323 9.56 8.36 -35.14
N LEU A 324 10.31 8.31 -34.03
CA LEU A 324 11.54 9.08 -33.86
C LEU A 324 12.63 8.66 -34.83
N GLU A 325 12.86 7.35 -35.02
CA GLU A 325 13.81 6.82 -36.02
C GLU A 325 13.47 7.27 -37.44
N THR A 326 12.17 7.40 -37.75
CA THR A 326 11.71 7.92 -39.05
C THR A 326 12.00 9.42 -39.19
N PHE A 327 11.91 10.19 -38.11
CA PHE A 327 12.19 11.62 -38.13
C PHE A 327 13.67 11.93 -38.31
N ASP A 328 14.54 11.12 -37.70
CA ASP A 328 15.99 11.24 -37.81
C ASP A 328 16.48 11.10 -39.26
N ARG A 329 15.86 10.22 -40.04
CA ARG A 329 16.18 10.04 -41.46
C ARG A 329 15.72 11.18 -42.37
N LEU A 330 14.83 12.06 -41.88
CA LEU A 330 14.14 13.08 -42.69
C LEU A 330 14.53 14.52 -42.33
N ILE A 331 15.70 14.75 -41.72
CA ILE A 331 16.19 16.08 -41.24
C ILE A 331 16.52 17.06 -42.39
N SER A 332 15.89 16.95 -43.56
CA SER A 332 16.16 17.83 -44.70
C SER A 332 15.65 19.26 -44.50
N LYS A 333 14.68 19.50 -43.58
CA LYS A 333 14.10 20.82 -43.30
C LYS A 333 13.82 21.03 -41.79
N PRO A 334 14.52 21.95 -41.11
CA PRO A 334 14.35 22.18 -39.67
C PRO A 334 12.93 22.52 -39.23
N THR A 335 12.19 23.28 -40.03
CA THR A 335 10.81 23.71 -39.73
C THR A 335 9.83 22.54 -39.70
N ALA A 336 9.90 21.66 -40.70
CA ALA A 336 9.07 20.47 -40.78
C ALA A 336 9.40 19.49 -39.65
N HIS A 337 10.66 19.44 -39.21
CA HIS A 337 11.07 18.62 -38.08
C HIS A 337 10.45 19.12 -36.77
N SER A 338 10.50 20.42 -36.46
CA SER A 338 9.87 20.96 -35.24
C SER A 338 8.35 20.74 -35.23
N GLN A 339 7.65 20.90 -36.35
CA GLN A 339 6.21 20.62 -36.46
C GLN A 339 5.88 19.15 -36.19
N LYS A 340 6.70 18.23 -36.72
CA LYS A 340 6.55 16.79 -36.44
C LYS A 340 6.76 16.46 -34.96
N LEU A 341 7.71 17.12 -34.30
CA LEU A 341 7.94 16.98 -32.87
C LEU A 341 6.76 17.51 -32.04
N ILE A 342 6.13 18.62 -32.44
CA ILE A 342 4.89 19.10 -31.78
C ILE A 342 3.78 18.05 -31.89
N GLY A 343 3.56 17.48 -33.07
CA GLY A 343 2.58 16.40 -33.25
C GLY A 343 2.92 15.15 -32.42
N LEU A 344 4.21 14.86 -32.23
CA LEU A 344 4.66 13.79 -31.36
C LEU A 344 4.40 14.10 -29.89
N LEU A 345 4.67 15.32 -29.44
CA LEU A 345 4.41 15.78 -28.08
C LEU A 345 2.92 15.68 -27.74
N ALA A 346 2.03 16.09 -28.65
CA ALA A 346 0.59 15.92 -28.49
C ALA A 346 0.20 14.43 -28.33
N GLN A 347 0.80 13.54 -29.11
CA GLN A 347 0.58 12.09 -28.98
C GLN A 347 1.11 11.52 -27.66
N VAL A 348 2.25 12.03 -27.18
CA VAL A 348 2.79 11.66 -25.85
C VAL A 348 1.80 12.03 -24.75
N PHE A 349 1.17 13.20 -24.82
CA PHE A 349 0.14 13.59 -23.84
C PHE A 349 -1.05 12.62 -23.82
N VAL A 350 -1.54 12.24 -25.00
CA VAL A 350 -2.65 11.28 -25.14
C VAL A 350 -2.27 9.90 -24.61
N ASN A 351 -1.11 9.38 -25.02
CA ASN A 351 -0.66 8.04 -24.64
C ASN A 351 -0.32 7.92 -23.14
N ALA A 352 0.19 8.99 -22.54
CA ALA A 352 0.44 9.08 -21.09
C ALA A 352 -0.82 9.45 -20.30
N ARG A 353 -1.97 9.67 -20.97
CA ARG A 353 -3.26 10.06 -20.37
C ARG A 353 -3.16 11.32 -19.51
N ILE A 354 -2.32 12.26 -19.93
CA ILE A 354 -2.11 13.51 -19.22
C ILE A 354 -3.26 14.46 -19.54
N GLN A 355 -3.95 14.95 -18.52
CA GLN A 355 -5.10 15.84 -18.71
C GLN A 355 -4.68 17.31 -18.73
N LYS A 356 -3.68 17.68 -17.93
CA LYS A 356 -3.20 19.05 -17.81
C LYS A 356 -1.69 19.10 -17.97
N VAL A 357 -1.18 20.04 -18.76
CA VAL A 357 0.25 20.22 -18.95
C VAL A 357 0.60 21.68 -18.71
N LEU A 358 1.60 21.93 -17.88
CA LEU A 358 2.24 23.24 -17.80
C LEU A 358 3.62 23.17 -18.46
N ILE A 359 3.84 24.01 -19.45
CA ILE A 359 5.11 24.17 -20.15
C ILE A 359 5.66 25.55 -19.85
N VAL A 360 6.89 25.64 -19.36
CA VAL A 360 7.59 26.92 -19.13
C VAL A 360 8.76 27.02 -20.09
N VAL A 361 8.80 28.03 -20.95
CA VAL A 361 9.96 28.28 -21.82
C VAL A 361 10.49 29.68 -21.58
N ASP A 362 11.70 29.75 -21.03
CA ASP A 362 12.39 31.02 -20.79
C ASP A 362 13.18 31.43 -22.04
N ARG A 363 13.17 32.72 -22.38
CA ARG A 363 13.94 33.31 -23.49
C ARG A 363 13.62 32.77 -24.88
N ILE A 364 12.34 32.75 -25.24
CA ILE A 364 11.94 32.38 -26.61
C ILE A 364 12.53 33.32 -27.68
N ASP A 365 12.95 34.53 -27.31
CA ASP A 365 13.68 35.45 -28.19
C ASP A 365 15.08 34.94 -28.61
N ARG A 366 15.61 33.91 -27.95
CA ARG A 366 16.87 33.24 -28.29
C ARG A 366 16.70 32.00 -29.17
N VAL A 367 15.45 31.65 -29.48
CA VAL A 367 15.13 30.48 -30.30
C VAL A 367 15.14 30.87 -31.78
N ARG A 368 15.73 30.00 -32.62
CA ARG A 368 15.96 30.25 -34.04
C ARG A 368 14.66 30.44 -34.80
N GLY A 369 14.63 31.51 -35.59
CA GLY A 369 13.47 31.88 -36.41
C GLY A 369 12.49 32.83 -35.72
N GLY A 370 12.82 33.31 -34.53
CA GLY A 370 12.11 34.39 -33.85
C GLY A 370 10.87 33.96 -33.08
N ILE A 371 10.33 34.91 -32.32
CA ILE A 371 9.22 34.71 -31.38
C ILE A 371 7.95 34.19 -32.09
N SER A 372 7.56 34.81 -33.21
CA SER A 372 6.32 34.45 -33.93
C SER A 372 6.30 32.98 -34.35
N ARG A 373 7.42 32.48 -34.89
CA ARG A 373 7.53 31.08 -35.32
C ARG A 373 7.44 30.09 -34.15
N VAL A 374 8.04 30.42 -33.00
CA VAL A 374 7.92 29.57 -31.79
C VAL A 374 6.49 29.56 -31.30
N LEU A 375 5.83 30.73 -31.31
CA LEU A 375 4.43 30.84 -30.94
C LEU A 375 3.54 30.03 -31.87
N ASP A 376 3.75 30.05 -33.19
CA ASP A 376 3.00 29.23 -34.16
C ASP A 376 3.15 27.71 -33.89
N LEU A 377 4.35 27.27 -33.49
CA LEU A 377 4.59 25.87 -33.14
C LEU A 377 3.85 25.46 -31.87
N LEU A 378 3.92 26.29 -30.82
CA LEU A 378 3.27 26.04 -29.53
C LEU A 378 1.75 26.22 -29.61
N ALA A 379 1.30 27.12 -30.47
CA ALA A 379 -0.07 27.28 -30.90
C ALA A 379 -0.62 25.98 -31.49
N SER A 380 0.10 25.40 -32.45
CA SER A 380 -0.27 24.11 -33.05
C SER A 380 -0.36 22.99 -32.00
N LEU A 381 0.48 23.01 -30.96
CA LEU A 381 0.36 22.08 -29.83
C LEU A 381 -0.95 22.27 -29.07
N VAL A 382 -1.28 23.52 -28.72
CA VAL A 382 -2.50 23.89 -28.01
C VAL A 382 -3.76 23.46 -28.77
N GLU A 383 -3.73 23.51 -30.11
CA GLU A 383 -4.86 23.13 -30.97
C GLU A 383 -4.95 21.63 -31.25
N SER A 384 -3.83 20.92 -31.30
CA SER A 384 -3.76 19.52 -31.72
C SER A 384 -4.00 18.52 -30.59
N THR A 385 -4.08 18.97 -29.34
CA THR A 385 -4.20 18.11 -28.16
C THR A 385 -5.55 18.29 -27.46
N THR A 386 -6.04 17.20 -26.87
CA THR A 386 -7.22 17.21 -26.01
C THR A 386 -6.91 17.58 -24.56
N SER A 387 -5.62 17.58 -24.19
CA SER A 387 -5.15 18.00 -22.87
C SER A 387 -5.25 19.52 -22.72
N THR A 388 -5.53 19.99 -21.50
CA THR A 388 -5.42 21.41 -21.18
C THR A 388 -3.95 21.79 -21.06
N VAL A 389 -3.41 22.52 -22.05
CA VAL A 389 -2.01 22.95 -22.07
C VAL A 389 -1.90 24.42 -21.71
N LYS A 390 -1.16 24.71 -20.64
CA LYS A 390 -0.77 26.06 -20.22
C LYS A 390 0.68 26.28 -20.57
N ILE A 391 0.96 27.32 -21.34
CA ILE A 391 2.33 27.62 -21.76
C ILE A 391 2.72 29.00 -21.23
N PHE A 392 3.74 29.06 -20.39
CA PHE A 392 4.32 30.30 -19.88
C PHE A 392 5.62 30.59 -20.62
N LEU A 393 5.69 31.73 -21.28
CA LEU A 393 6.82 32.13 -22.11
C LEU A 393 7.40 33.45 -21.62
N THR A 394 8.73 33.57 -21.64
CA THR A 394 9.40 34.85 -21.43
C THR A 394 10.18 35.28 -22.67
N ALA A 395 10.21 36.58 -22.93
CA ALA A 395 11.04 37.15 -23.99
C ALA A 395 11.62 38.51 -23.61
N ARG A 396 12.89 38.74 -23.95
CA ARG A 396 13.54 40.05 -23.82
C ARG A 396 13.41 40.83 -25.13
N SER A 397 12.22 41.37 -25.42
CA SER A 397 11.99 42.17 -26.64
C SER A 397 11.21 43.44 -26.34
N ARG A 398 11.65 44.56 -26.95
CA ARG A 398 10.97 45.87 -26.92
C ARG A 398 9.95 46.03 -28.05
N LYS A 399 10.22 45.38 -29.19
CA LYS A 399 9.39 45.45 -30.39
C LYS A 399 9.03 44.02 -30.77
N PHE A 400 7.87 43.62 -30.27
CA PHE A 400 7.19 42.44 -30.76
C PHE A 400 6.13 42.93 -31.75
N ASP A 401 6.27 42.60 -33.03
CA ASP A 401 5.26 42.95 -34.03
C ASP A 401 4.01 42.12 -33.75
N VAL A 402 3.02 42.79 -33.19
CA VAL A 402 1.76 42.18 -32.74
C VAL A 402 0.87 41.84 -33.92
N SER A 403 1.13 42.42 -35.10
CA SER A 403 0.28 42.26 -36.27
C SER A 403 0.15 40.79 -36.68
N ASP A 404 1.24 40.03 -36.61
CA ASP A 404 1.26 38.59 -36.94
C ASP A 404 0.50 37.70 -35.92
N LEU A 405 0.21 38.21 -34.71
CA LEU A 405 -0.46 37.45 -33.65
C LEU A 405 -1.85 37.99 -33.29
N ARG A 406 -2.40 38.88 -34.11
CA ARG A 406 -3.68 39.54 -33.81
C ARG A 406 -4.81 38.53 -33.62
N ASP A 407 -4.89 37.54 -34.51
CA ASP A 407 -5.89 36.47 -34.46
C ASP A 407 -5.79 35.64 -33.15
N TRP A 408 -4.58 35.47 -32.62
CA TRP A 408 -4.32 34.74 -31.37
C TRP A 408 -4.71 35.52 -30.13
N LEU A 409 -4.49 36.83 -30.16
CA LEU A 409 -4.93 37.75 -29.10
C LEU A 409 -6.45 37.86 -29.09
N ASP A 410 -7.07 38.02 -30.27
CA ASP A 410 -8.51 38.18 -30.41
C ASP A 410 -9.27 36.90 -30.02
N SER A 411 -8.66 35.72 -30.20
CA SER A 411 -9.23 34.44 -29.73
C SER A 411 -9.08 34.18 -28.23
N GLY A 412 -8.35 35.04 -27.50
CA GLY A 412 -8.07 34.87 -26.07
C GLY A 412 -7.14 33.69 -25.74
N ARG A 413 -6.56 33.04 -26.76
CA ARG A 413 -5.63 31.90 -26.60
C ARG A 413 -4.22 32.35 -26.27
N LEU A 414 -3.85 33.56 -26.69
CA LEU A 414 -2.61 34.21 -26.30
C LEU A 414 -2.92 35.37 -25.36
N VAL A 415 -2.27 35.35 -24.21
CA VAL A 415 -2.33 36.42 -23.22
C VAL A 415 -0.97 37.12 -23.22
N ARG A 416 -0.97 38.44 -23.33
CA ARG A 416 0.25 39.25 -23.33
C ARG A 416 0.36 40.01 -22.03
N LEU A 417 1.51 39.89 -21.36
CA LEU A 417 1.88 40.73 -20.23
C LEU A 417 3.18 41.45 -20.57
N ALA A 418 3.08 42.78 -20.75
CA ALA A 418 4.24 43.61 -21.03
C ALA A 418 4.70 44.30 -19.74
N ILE A 419 5.95 44.12 -19.38
CA ILE A 419 6.57 44.79 -18.23
C ILE A 419 7.89 45.34 -18.73
N ASP A 420 8.01 46.66 -18.86
CA ASP A 420 9.25 47.31 -19.30
C ASP A 420 9.99 47.87 -18.09
N GLN A 421 11.31 47.64 -18.01
CA GLN A 421 12.13 48.13 -16.90
C GLN A 421 12.54 49.61 -17.07
N ASP A 422 12.38 50.17 -18.27
CA ASP A 422 12.84 51.51 -18.65
C ASP A 422 11.74 52.58 -18.73
N ASN A 423 10.50 52.26 -18.28
CA ASN A 423 9.38 53.21 -18.23
C ASN A 423 9.28 53.99 -16.92
#